data_AF-A0A0Q9N157-F1
#
_entry.id   AF-A0A0Q9N157-F1
#
_cell.length_a   1.000
_cell.length_b   1.000
_cell.length_c   1.000
_cell.angle_alpha   90.00
_cell.angle_beta   90.00
_cell.angle_gamma   90.00
#
_symmetry.space_group_name_H-M   'P 1'
#
loop_
_entity.id
_entity.type
_entity.pdbx_description
1 polymer ?
#
loop_
_entity_poly.entity_id
_entity_poly.type
_entity_poly.pdbx_seq_one_letter_code
_entity_poly.pdbx_strand_id
1 'polypeptide(L)'
;MAEISQAGNDEGRPCLLCGSLEEPTVEHIIPQALWSRFGLDPDHDDLARFRTDLCLTHNQATSVLHQRSEMMDLIETGSPVTKKTLQHLGDWIVWITLLLSLARGRGVLGVEASRRLLLRRFDTHHAGTPKGVRVYAALVDDSVEPMDSEGTPYVLALKGDSRVLLNENGVPIGFSLREGPINASESIRLGRVVMLVGSSYSSGDDHDRRLDQAVARVGLKRIFPPEKTLPKMEPTPIRMAAISELFTVILHGADDSLMPEALRAFASRGEEPRDVAD
;
A
#
# COMPACT_ATOMS: atom_id res chain seq x y z
N MET A 1 12.63 18.41 -50.87
CA MET A 1 11.67 17.35 -50.54
C MET A 1 12.45 16.08 -50.28
N ALA A 2 12.65 15.76 -49.01
CA ALA A 2 13.15 14.48 -48.56
C ALA A 2 12.28 14.13 -47.35
N GLU A 3 11.37 13.19 -47.54
CA GLU A 3 10.51 12.65 -46.50
C GLU A 3 11.38 11.82 -45.56
N ILE A 4 11.60 12.34 -44.36
CA ILE A 4 12.10 11.53 -43.24
C ILE A 4 10.88 10.80 -42.70
N SER A 5 10.70 9.57 -43.17
CA SER A 5 9.73 8.64 -42.59
C SER A 5 10.23 8.30 -41.17
N GLN A 6 9.67 8.96 -40.16
CA GLN A 6 9.75 8.50 -38.77
C GLN A 6 8.81 7.30 -38.65
N ALA A 7 9.27 6.13 -39.07
CA ALA A 7 8.79 4.88 -38.50
C ALA A 7 9.26 4.86 -37.04
N GLY A 8 8.41 5.33 -36.14
CA GLY A 8 8.61 5.13 -34.72
C GLY A 8 8.67 3.62 -34.46
N ASN A 9 9.75 3.19 -33.82
CA ASN A 9 9.86 1.84 -33.27
C ASN A 9 8.70 1.62 -32.29
N ASP A 10 7.65 0.94 -32.76
CA ASP A 10 6.59 0.36 -31.93
C ASP A 10 7.14 -0.97 -31.35
N GLU A 11 8.29 -0.89 -30.68
CA GLU A 11 8.81 -1.98 -29.88
C GLU A 11 7.90 -2.09 -28.66
N GLY A 12 6.93 -3.02 -28.74
CA GLY A 12 5.97 -3.28 -27.68
C GLY A 12 6.67 -3.40 -26.32
N ARG A 13 6.20 -2.63 -25.34
CA ARG A 13 6.79 -2.63 -24.00
C ARG A 13 6.63 -4.01 -23.37
N PRO A 14 7.69 -4.61 -22.80
CA PRO A 14 7.59 -5.96 -22.25
C PRO A 14 6.57 -6.02 -21.11
N CYS A 15 5.91 -7.17 -20.98
CA CYS A 15 4.99 -7.45 -19.88
C CYS A 15 5.65 -7.10 -18.54
N LEU A 16 4.98 -6.27 -17.74
CA LEU A 16 5.47 -5.78 -16.47
C LEU A 16 5.88 -6.92 -15.53
N LEU A 17 5.25 -8.10 -15.62
CA LEU A 17 5.47 -9.24 -14.71
C LEU A 17 6.54 -10.22 -15.18
N CYS A 18 6.43 -10.77 -16.39
CA CYS A 18 7.36 -11.79 -16.88
C CYS A 18 8.43 -11.27 -17.86
N GLY A 19 8.31 -10.03 -18.33
CA GLY A 19 9.21 -9.46 -19.33
C GLY A 19 8.98 -9.96 -20.75
N SER A 20 7.94 -10.77 -21.00
CA SER A 20 7.60 -11.25 -22.35
C SER A 20 7.25 -10.08 -23.27
N LEU A 21 7.75 -10.14 -24.51
CA LEU A 21 7.40 -9.22 -25.60
C LEU A 21 6.18 -9.71 -26.40
N GLU A 22 5.60 -10.86 -26.06
CA GLU A 22 4.43 -11.40 -26.74
C GLU A 22 3.17 -10.63 -26.35
N GLU A 23 2.62 -9.90 -27.32
CA GLU A 23 1.33 -9.18 -27.29
C GLU A 23 1.02 -8.47 -25.94
N PRO A 24 1.93 -7.64 -25.42
CA PRO A 24 1.61 -6.83 -24.25
C PRO A 24 0.55 -5.79 -24.64
N THR A 25 -0.57 -5.77 -23.90
CA THR A 25 -1.58 -4.71 -24.03
C THR A 25 -1.48 -3.77 -22.83
N VAL A 26 -1.75 -2.48 -23.09
CA VAL A 26 -1.88 -1.48 -22.04
C VAL A 26 -3.18 -1.75 -21.30
N GLU A 27 -3.08 -2.09 -20.02
CA GLU A 27 -4.23 -2.36 -19.16
C GLU A 27 -4.26 -1.49 -17.93
N HIS A 28 -5.45 -1.34 -17.37
CA HIS A 28 -5.61 -0.68 -16.08
C HIS A 28 -5.49 -1.67 -14.93
N ILE A 29 -4.64 -1.34 -13.96
CA ILE A 29 -4.52 -2.06 -12.68
C ILE A 29 -5.81 -1.92 -11.86
N ILE A 30 -6.52 -0.80 -11.99
CA ILE A 30 -7.86 -0.58 -11.40
C ILE A 30 -8.86 -0.53 -12.56
N PRO A 31 -9.94 -1.34 -12.54
CA PRO A 31 -10.72 -1.61 -13.75
C PRO A 31 -11.41 -0.35 -14.27
N GLN A 32 -11.37 -0.13 -15.59
CA GLN A 32 -11.93 1.04 -16.25
C GLN A 32 -13.40 1.30 -15.87
N ALA A 33 -14.19 0.24 -15.78
CA ALA A 33 -15.60 0.32 -15.39
C ALA A 33 -15.81 1.04 -14.04
N LEU A 34 -14.86 0.93 -13.11
CA LEU A 34 -14.93 1.61 -11.82
C LEU A 34 -14.66 3.11 -11.95
N TRP A 35 -13.71 3.52 -12.79
CA TRP A 35 -13.47 4.93 -13.11
C TRP A 35 -14.68 5.56 -13.80
N SER A 36 -15.26 4.86 -14.77
CA SER A 36 -16.46 5.31 -15.47
C SER A 36 -17.65 5.47 -14.52
N ARG A 37 -17.82 4.56 -13.55
CA ARG A 37 -18.85 4.68 -12.49
C ARG A 37 -18.67 5.93 -11.61
N PHE A 38 -17.43 6.40 -11.45
CA PHE A 38 -17.13 7.66 -10.77
C PHE A 38 -17.22 8.90 -11.68
N GLY A 39 -17.65 8.73 -12.94
CA GLY A 39 -17.73 9.82 -13.91
C GLY A 39 -16.36 10.29 -14.39
N LEU A 40 -15.31 9.47 -14.23
CA LEU A 40 -13.97 9.75 -14.72
C LEU A 40 -13.74 9.04 -16.05
N ASP A 41 -13.15 9.76 -17.00
CA ASP A 41 -12.65 9.17 -18.25
C ASP A 41 -11.45 8.26 -17.92
N PRO A 42 -11.53 6.94 -18.17
CA PRO A 42 -10.42 6.03 -17.91
C PRO A 42 -9.13 6.42 -18.65
N ASP A 43 -9.23 7.03 -19.83
CA ASP A 43 -8.07 7.37 -20.66
C ASP A 43 -7.41 8.69 -20.27
N HIS A 44 -7.98 9.41 -19.29
CA HIS A 44 -7.45 10.67 -18.78
C HIS A 44 -5.99 10.54 -18.27
N ASP A 45 -5.17 11.55 -18.53
CA ASP A 45 -3.72 11.53 -18.21
C ASP A 45 -3.45 11.31 -16.71
N ASP A 46 -4.29 11.86 -15.83
CA ASP A 46 -4.18 11.64 -14.37
C ASP A 46 -4.29 10.17 -13.96
N LEU A 47 -4.92 9.34 -14.79
CA LEU A 47 -5.06 7.90 -14.58
C LEU A 47 -3.95 7.09 -15.25
N ALA A 48 -3.01 7.72 -15.99
CA ALA A 48 -1.83 7.07 -16.56
C ALA A 48 -1.03 6.26 -15.53
N ARG A 49 -0.96 6.74 -14.29
CA ARG A 49 -0.28 6.06 -13.17
C ARG A 49 -0.92 4.74 -12.72
N PHE A 50 -2.10 4.40 -13.26
CA PHE A 50 -2.82 3.15 -13.01
C PHE A 50 -2.82 2.24 -14.25
N ARG A 51 -2.15 2.63 -15.33
CA ARG A 51 -1.97 1.83 -16.55
C ARG A 51 -0.62 1.11 -16.52
N THR A 52 -0.57 -0.08 -17.11
CA THR A 52 0.64 -0.89 -17.23
C THR A 52 0.56 -1.82 -18.44
N ASP A 53 1.71 -2.24 -18.96
CA ASP A 53 1.80 -3.25 -20.01
C ASP A 53 1.82 -4.65 -19.42
N LEU A 54 0.95 -5.54 -19.89
CA LEU A 54 0.83 -6.91 -19.41
C LEU A 54 0.51 -7.85 -20.57
N CYS A 55 1.04 -9.07 -20.56
CA CYS A 55 0.67 -10.08 -21.55
C CYS A 55 -0.74 -10.63 -21.28
N LEU A 56 -1.34 -11.27 -22.29
CA LEU A 56 -2.70 -11.81 -22.22
C LEU A 56 -2.97 -12.65 -20.96
N THR A 57 -2.05 -13.54 -20.58
CA THR A 57 -2.21 -14.39 -19.39
C THR A 57 -2.32 -13.58 -18.10
N HIS A 58 -1.45 -12.57 -17.92
CA HIS A 58 -1.46 -11.75 -16.73
C HIS A 58 -2.62 -10.75 -16.70
N ASN A 59 -3.12 -10.35 -17.87
CA ASN A 59 -4.35 -9.56 -18.00
C ASN A 59 -5.58 -10.34 -17.58
N GLN A 60 -5.70 -11.59 -18.01
CA GLN A 60 -6.78 -12.46 -17.55
C GLN A 60 -6.72 -12.65 -16.03
N ALA A 61 -5.52 -12.89 -15.47
CA ALA A 61 -5.34 -13.04 -14.02
C ALA A 61 -5.70 -11.76 -13.25
N THR A 62 -5.31 -10.58 -13.75
CA THR A 62 -5.66 -9.28 -13.16
C THR A 62 -7.17 -9.04 -13.26
N SER A 63 -7.79 -9.34 -14.40
CA SER A 63 -9.23 -9.24 -14.60
C SER A 63 -10.03 -10.09 -13.62
N VAL A 64 -9.55 -11.30 -13.28
CA VAL A 64 -10.20 -12.17 -12.27
C VAL A 64 -10.23 -11.51 -10.88
N LEU A 65 -9.26 -10.67 -10.53
CA LEU A 65 -9.32 -9.90 -9.27
C LEU A 65 -10.54 -8.96 -9.24
N HIS A 66 -10.97 -8.47 -10.40
CA HIS A 66 -12.05 -7.49 -10.55
C HIS A 66 -13.44 -8.11 -10.67
N GLN A 67 -13.56 -9.42 -10.92
CA GLN A 67 -14.84 -10.10 -11.15
C GLN A 67 -15.76 -10.18 -9.92
N ARG A 68 -15.31 -9.74 -8.74
CA ARG A 68 -16.07 -9.80 -7.49
C ARG A 68 -16.99 -8.58 -7.35
N SER A 69 -18.19 -8.65 -7.94
CA SER A 69 -19.17 -7.55 -7.93
C SER A 69 -19.46 -6.98 -6.54
N GLU A 70 -19.69 -7.83 -5.54
CA GLU A 70 -19.97 -7.40 -4.15
C GLU A 70 -18.88 -6.49 -3.56
N MET A 71 -17.62 -6.69 -3.95
CA MET A 71 -16.51 -5.84 -3.52
C MET A 71 -16.50 -4.51 -4.29
N MET A 72 -16.80 -4.54 -5.58
CA MET A 72 -16.92 -3.31 -6.39
C MET A 72 -18.08 -2.44 -5.90
N ASP A 73 -19.21 -3.07 -5.55
CA ASP A 73 -20.36 -2.37 -4.98
C ASP A 73 -20.01 -1.74 -3.63
N LEU A 74 -19.22 -2.43 -2.79
CA LEU A 74 -18.68 -1.86 -1.54
C LEU A 74 -17.78 -0.65 -1.81
N ILE A 75 -16.90 -0.71 -2.81
CA ILE A 75 -16.01 0.40 -3.17
C ILE A 75 -16.83 1.60 -3.68
N GLU A 76 -17.85 1.33 -4.50
CA GLU A 76 -18.67 2.36 -5.13
C GLU A 76 -19.66 3.02 -4.14
N THR A 77 -20.42 2.20 -3.42
CA THR A 77 -21.56 2.67 -2.61
C THR A 77 -21.26 2.72 -1.12
N GLY A 78 -20.21 2.05 -0.66
CA GLY A 78 -19.92 1.85 0.76
C GLY A 78 -20.74 0.74 1.41
N SER A 79 -21.56 0.00 0.66
CA SER A 79 -22.45 -1.05 1.18
C SER A 79 -22.56 -2.26 0.22
N PRO A 80 -22.93 -3.46 0.70
CA PRO A 80 -23.06 -3.86 2.10
C PRO A 80 -21.70 -4.23 2.73
N VAL A 81 -21.57 -3.97 4.02
CA VAL A 81 -20.41 -4.38 4.81
C VAL A 81 -20.67 -5.76 5.40
N THR A 82 -20.03 -6.78 4.83
CA THR A 82 -20.12 -8.17 5.29
C THR A 82 -18.72 -8.75 5.47
N LYS A 83 -18.61 -9.86 6.20
CA LYS A 83 -17.33 -10.58 6.31
C LYS A 83 -16.75 -10.94 4.95
N LYS A 84 -17.60 -11.35 4.01
CA LYS A 84 -17.22 -11.73 2.65
C LYS A 84 -16.72 -10.52 1.85
N THR A 85 -17.43 -9.39 1.90
CA THR A 85 -17.02 -8.18 1.16
C THR A 85 -15.71 -7.62 1.69
N LEU A 86 -15.48 -7.61 3.02
CA LEU A 86 -14.19 -7.19 3.61
C LEU A 86 -13.04 -8.16 3.30
N GLN A 87 -13.29 -9.48 3.29
CA GLN A 87 -12.28 -10.46 2.90
C GLN A 87 -11.87 -10.29 1.43
N HIS A 88 -12.85 -10.10 0.55
CA HIS A 88 -12.59 -9.85 -0.87
C HIS A 88 -11.81 -8.56 -1.09
N LEU A 89 -12.19 -7.49 -0.38
CA LEU A 89 -11.50 -6.21 -0.41
C LEU A 89 -10.04 -6.34 0.07
N GLY A 90 -9.82 -7.06 1.16
CA GLY A 90 -8.49 -7.30 1.72
C GLY A 90 -7.59 -8.12 0.79
N ASP A 91 -8.11 -9.16 0.14
CA ASP A 91 -7.37 -9.91 -0.89
C ASP A 91 -7.06 -9.02 -2.10
N TRP A 92 -8.06 -8.30 -2.61
CA TRP A 92 -7.94 -7.45 -3.77
C TRP A 92 -6.87 -6.36 -3.59
N ILE A 93 -6.96 -5.56 -2.53
CA ILE A 93 -6.07 -4.41 -2.35
C ILE A 93 -4.60 -4.83 -2.21
N VAL A 94 -4.33 -6.00 -1.65
CA VAL A 94 -2.96 -6.51 -1.55
C VAL A 94 -2.38 -6.73 -2.95
N TRP A 95 -3.09 -7.41 -3.84
CA TRP A 95 -2.56 -7.67 -5.19
C TRP A 95 -2.49 -6.39 -6.02
N ILE A 96 -3.46 -5.49 -5.86
CA ILE A 96 -3.48 -4.17 -6.53
C ILE A 96 -2.30 -3.31 -6.09
N THR A 97 -2.02 -3.26 -4.80
CA THR A 97 -0.88 -2.50 -4.28
C THR A 97 0.44 -3.08 -4.76
N LEU A 98 0.58 -4.40 -4.89
CA LEU A 98 1.78 -5.01 -5.49
C LEU A 98 1.92 -4.69 -6.99
N LEU A 99 0.83 -4.71 -7.77
CA LEU A 99 0.85 -4.31 -9.18
C LEU A 99 1.25 -2.84 -9.34
N LEU A 100 0.63 -1.95 -8.56
CA LEU A 100 0.98 -0.52 -8.55
C LEU A 100 2.43 -0.29 -8.13
N SER A 101 2.90 -1.06 -7.14
CA SER A 101 4.28 -1.00 -6.68
C SER A 101 5.26 -1.29 -7.81
N LEU A 102 4.96 -2.36 -8.56
CA LEU A 102 5.79 -2.80 -9.68
C LEU A 102 5.75 -1.80 -10.83
N ALA A 103 4.57 -1.29 -11.20
CA ALA A 103 4.40 -0.32 -12.27
C ALA A 103 5.11 1.02 -11.99
N ARG A 104 5.17 1.42 -10.71
CA ARG A 104 5.82 2.68 -10.27
C ARG A 104 7.31 2.52 -9.96
N GLY A 105 7.83 1.30 -9.94
CA GLY A 105 9.21 1.00 -9.51
C GLY A 105 9.46 1.24 -8.02
N ARG A 106 8.41 1.40 -7.20
CA ARG A 106 8.49 1.70 -5.77
C ARG A 106 7.26 1.14 -5.06
N GLY A 107 7.43 0.49 -3.92
CA GLY A 107 6.30 -0.02 -3.12
C GLY A 107 6.71 -0.88 -1.91
N VAL A 108 5.71 -1.29 -1.12
CA VAL A 108 5.88 -1.85 0.25
C VAL A 108 6.80 -3.06 0.33
N LEU A 109 6.74 -3.97 -0.64
CA LEU A 109 7.60 -5.17 -0.65
C LEU A 109 8.81 -5.03 -1.59
N GLY A 110 9.02 -3.87 -2.22
CA GLY A 110 10.01 -3.68 -3.28
C GLY A 110 9.64 -4.38 -4.60
N VAL A 111 10.30 -4.00 -5.69
CA VAL A 111 9.97 -4.42 -7.07
C VAL A 111 10.07 -5.94 -7.25
N GLU A 112 11.19 -6.55 -6.86
CA GLU A 112 11.51 -7.96 -7.12
C GLU A 112 10.67 -8.91 -6.24
N ALA A 113 10.42 -8.55 -4.98
CA ALA A 113 9.54 -9.36 -4.14
C ALA A 113 8.08 -9.25 -4.59
N SER A 114 7.63 -8.05 -4.99
CA SER A 114 6.30 -7.85 -5.57
C SER A 114 6.13 -8.68 -6.84
N ARG A 115 7.09 -8.63 -7.77
CA ARG A 115 7.10 -9.44 -9.00
C ARG A 115 7.02 -10.94 -8.70
N ARG A 116 7.84 -11.46 -7.78
CA ARG A 116 7.81 -12.89 -7.40
C ARG A 116 6.47 -13.32 -6.83
N LEU A 117 5.86 -12.50 -5.96
CA LEU A 117 4.56 -12.80 -5.36
C LEU A 117 3.43 -12.77 -6.40
N LEU A 118 3.45 -11.78 -7.30
CA LEU A 118 2.49 -11.64 -8.38
C LEU A 118 2.57 -12.81 -9.38
N LEU A 119 3.77 -13.16 -9.85
CA LEU A 119 3.98 -14.32 -10.71
C LEU A 119 3.50 -15.61 -10.04
N ARG A 120 3.83 -15.83 -8.77
CA ARG A 120 3.32 -16.98 -8.02
C ARG A 120 1.79 -16.99 -7.98
N ARG A 121 1.14 -15.85 -7.75
CA ARG A 121 -0.33 -15.76 -7.68
C ARG A 121 -0.99 -16.00 -9.03
N PHE A 122 -0.45 -15.40 -10.09
CA PHE A 122 -1.07 -15.35 -11.42
C PHE A 122 -0.73 -16.56 -12.27
N ASP A 123 0.49 -17.10 -12.16
CA ASP A 123 0.90 -18.27 -12.95
C ASP A 123 0.34 -19.55 -12.34
N THR A 124 0.43 -19.72 -11.00
CA THR A 124 0.03 -20.98 -10.36
C THR A 124 -1.39 -20.99 -9.81
N HIS A 125 -2.14 -19.89 -9.96
CA HIS A 125 -3.49 -19.70 -9.40
C HIS A 125 -3.60 -19.99 -7.89
N HIS A 126 -2.47 -20.04 -7.18
CA HIS A 126 -2.35 -20.58 -5.84
C HIS A 126 -1.46 -19.66 -5.00
N ALA A 127 -2.03 -18.55 -4.57
CA ALA A 127 -1.49 -17.80 -3.44
C ALA A 127 -2.64 -17.13 -2.70
N GLY A 128 -2.78 -17.42 -1.42
CA GLY A 128 -3.50 -16.53 -0.52
C GLY A 128 -2.68 -15.25 -0.29
N THR A 129 -3.27 -14.28 0.39
CA THR A 129 -2.58 -13.06 0.82
C THR A 129 -1.22 -13.38 1.47
N PRO A 130 -0.13 -12.67 1.13
CA PRO A 130 1.19 -12.91 1.71
C PRO A 130 1.18 -12.80 3.24
N LYS A 131 1.99 -13.64 3.90
CA LYS A 131 2.13 -13.62 5.37
C LYS A 131 2.74 -12.29 5.84
N GLY A 132 2.27 -11.79 6.99
CA GLY A 132 2.81 -10.57 7.60
C GLY A 132 2.36 -9.28 6.93
N VAL A 133 1.30 -9.34 6.13
CA VAL A 133 0.60 -8.16 5.58
C VAL A 133 -0.64 -7.89 6.42
N ARG A 134 -0.85 -6.62 6.75
CA ARG A 134 -2.08 -6.14 7.37
C ARG A 134 -2.77 -5.15 6.44
N VAL A 135 -4.09 -5.27 6.38
CA VAL A 135 -4.94 -4.37 5.60
C VAL A 135 -5.91 -3.70 6.54
N TYR A 136 -5.94 -2.38 6.45
CA TYR A 136 -6.86 -1.53 7.18
C TYR A 136 -7.76 -0.79 6.19
N ALA A 137 -9.01 -0.55 6.57
CA ALA A 137 -9.93 0.20 5.75
C ALA A 137 -10.86 1.10 6.59
N ALA A 138 -11.41 2.14 5.95
CA ALA A 138 -12.52 2.94 6.45
C ALA A 138 -13.53 3.17 5.32
N LEU A 139 -14.79 3.36 5.69
CA LEU A 139 -15.78 3.96 4.80
C LEU A 139 -15.66 5.48 4.89
N VAL A 140 -15.69 6.15 3.75
CA VAL A 140 -15.53 7.60 3.66
C VAL A 140 -16.87 8.25 3.42
N ASP A 141 -17.12 9.32 4.15
CA ASP A 141 -18.16 10.28 3.83
C ASP A 141 -17.56 11.60 3.34
N ASP A 142 -17.74 11.88 2.05
CA ASP A 142 -17.26 13.11 1.42
C ASP A 142 -18.13 14.33 1.75
N SER A 143 -19.28 14.13 2.41
CA SER A 143 -20.18 15.21 2.84
C SER A 143 -19.77 15.86 4.16
N VAL A 144 -18.72 15.34 4.82
CA VAL A 144 -18.25 15.81 6.12
C VAL A 144 -16.81 16.28 5.99
N GLU A 145 -16.52 17.51 6.43
CA GLU A 145 -15.14 18.01 6.46
C GLU A 145 -14.27 17.12 7.38
N PRO A 146 -13.04 16.77 6.96
CA PRO A 146 -12.14 16.00 7.78
C PRO A 146 -11.87 16.75 9.08
N MET A 147 -12.20 16.15 10.23
CA MET A 147 -11.84 16.73 11.52
C MET A 147 -10.32 16.87 11.60
N ASP A 148 -9.85 18.06 11.97
CA ASP A 148 -8.49 18.30 12.42
C ASP A 148 -8.28 17.52 13.71
N SER A 149 -7.91 16.26 13.53
CA SER A 149 -7.44 15.40 14.60
C SER A 149 -5.96 15.71 14.77
N GLU A 150 -5.60 16.27 15.93
CA GLU A 150 -4.23 16.26 16.43
C GLU A 150 -3.83 14.78 16.67
N GLY A 151 -3.51 14.07 15.59
CA GLY A 151 -3.02 12.71 15.66
C GLY A 151 -1.59 12.73 16.16
N THR A 152 -1.28 11.89 17.15
CA THR A 152 0.12 11.65 17.53
C THR A 152 0.85 11.00 16.36
N PRO A 153 1.89 11.62 15.78
CA PRO A 153 2.69 10.98 14.75
C PRO A 153 3.47 9.82 15.37
N TYR A 154 3.38 8.65 14.75
CA TYR A 154 4.06 7.43 15.18
C TYR A 154 5.34 7.20 14.38
N VAL A 155 6.38 6.70 15.04
CA VAL A 155 7.56 6.18 14.34
C VAL A 155 7.40 4.67 14.17
N LEU A 156 7.34 4.21 12.92
CA LEU A 156 7.31 2.80 12.58
C LEU A 156 8.49 2.43 11.69
N ALA A 157 9.20 1.37 12.05
CA ALA A 157 10.17 0.74 11.14
C ALA A 157 9.49 -0.32 10.28
N LEU A 158 9.84 -0.32 9.01
CA LEU A 158 9.04 -0.97 7.97
C LEU A 158 9.77 -2.19 7.45
N LYS A 159 9.06 -3.31 7.37
CA LYS A 159 9.65 -4.56 6.95
C LYS A 159 10.00 -4.46 5.46
N GLY A 160 11.29 -4.41 5.15
CA GLY A 160 11.78 -4.27 3.78
C GLY A 160 12.23 -2.85 3.40
N ASP A 161 12.25 -1.89 4.34
CA ASP A 161 13.04 -0.66 4.12
C ASP A 161 14.51 -1.08 3.96
N SER A 162 15.07 -0.93 2.75
CA SER A 162 16.44 -1.35 2.42
C SER A 162 17.49 -0.61 3.24
N ARG A 163 17.12 0.48 3.92
CA ARG A 163 17.96 1.24 4.85
C ARG A 163 17.98 0.66 6.26
N VAL A 164 17.08 -0.28 6.59
CA VAL A 164 17.03 -0.96 7.90
C VAL A 164 17.51 -2.40 7.73
N LEU A 165 18.83 -2.59 7.69
CA LEU A 165 19.45 -3.91 7.78
C LEU A 165 19.77 -4.19 9.25
N LEU A 166 19.60 -5.42 9.72
CA LEU A 166 20.11 -5.82 11.04
C LEU A 166 21.38 -6.66 10.85
N ASN A 167 22.43 -6.41 11.63
CA ASN A 167 23.59 -7.27 11.68
C ASN A 167 23.32 -8.54 12.50
N GLU A 168 24.33 -9.41 12.61
CA GLU A 168 24.28 -10.70 13.31
C GLU A 168 23.91 -10.59 14.80
N ASN A 169 24.07 -9.40 15.39
CA ASN A 169 23.73 -9.10 16.78
C ASN A 169 22.35 -8.40 16.91
N GLY A 170 21.55 -8.37 15.85
CA GLY A 170 20.26 -7.69 15.83
C GLY A 170 20.34 -6.16 15.83
N VAL A 171 21.52 -5.60 15.55
CA VAL A 171 21.75 -4.13 15.55
C VAL A 171 21.54 -3.57 14.15
N PRO A 172 20.79 -2.46 13.98
CA PRO A 172 20.62 -1.79 12.71
C PRO A 172 21.95 -1.33 12.09
N ILE A 173 22.20 -1.68 10.83
CA ILE A 173 23.31 -1.21 10.00
C ILE A 173 22.76 -0.52 8.74
N GLY A 174 23.48 0.48 8.21
CA GLY A 174 23.11 1.17 6.97
C GLY A 174 21.93 2.15 7.08
N PHE A 175 21.49 2.49 8.30
CA PHE A 175 20.34 3.37 8.53
C PHE A 175 20.72 4.86 8.43
N SER A 176 20.05 5.58 7.52
CA SER A 176 20.12 7.04 7.39
C SER A 176 18.77 7.65 7.80
N LEU A 177 18.81 8.51 8.80
CA LEU A 177 17.63 9.12 9.44
C LEU A 177 16.95 10.23 8.62
N ARG A 178 17.46 10.61 7.42
CA ARG A 178 17.17 11.94 6.83
C ARG A 178 16.27 11.99 5.60
N GLU A 179 15.93 10.87 4.97
CA GLU A 179 15.10 10.88 3.75
C GLU A 179 13.72 10.27 4.03
N GLY A 180 12.67 11.03 3.70
CA GLY A 180 11.26 10.70 3.93
C GLY A 180 10.77 9.39 3.28
N PRO A 181 9.45 9.11 3.31
CA PRO A 181 8.94 7.76 3.17
C PRO A 181 9.08 7.24 1.74
N ILE A 182 9.95 6.25 1.55
CA ILE A 182 9.97 5.39 0.37
C ILE A 182 9.28 4.08 0.76
N ASN A 183 7.95 4.08 0.65
CA ASN A 183 7.08 2.89 0.58
C ASN A 183 6.85 2.05 1.85
N ALA A 184 6.49 2.70 2.94
CA ALA A 184 6.10 2.05 4.20
C ALA A 184 4.76 1.31 4.18
N SER A 185 3.85 1.93 3.46
CA SER A 185 2.46 1.54 3.36
C SER A 185 1.92 2.09 2.06
N GLU A 186 1.04 1.35 1.40
CA GLU A 186 0.28 1.87 0.27
C GLU A 186 -1.12 2.22 0.76
N SER A 187 -1.46 3.51 0.70
CA SER A 187 -2.83 3.97 0.94
C SER A 187 -3.52 4.27 -0.37
N ILE A 188 -4.73 3.75 -0.56
CA ILE A 188 -5.56 4.02 -1.73
C ILE A 188 -6.94 4.45 -1.25
N ARG A 189 -7.37 5.65 -1.66
CA ARG A 189 -8.77 6.06 -1.60
C ARG A 189 -9.41 5.76 -2.94
N LEU A 190 -10.51 5.02 -2.92
CA LEU A 190 -11.26 4.67 -4.12
C LEU A 190 -12.74 4.64 -3.79
N GLY A 191 -13.52 5.47 -4.47
CA GLY A 191 -14.93 5.68 -4.16
C GLY A 191 -15.14 6.00 -2.67
N ARG A 192 -15.99 5.21 -2.02
CA ARG A 192 -16.39 5.34 -0.62
C ARG A 192 -15.48 4.60 0.37
N VAL A 193 -14.32 4.11 -0.08
CA VAL A 193 -13.42 3.32 0.76
C VAL A 193 -12.01 3.90 0.72
N VAL A 194 -11.39 3.99 1.90
CA VAL A 194 -9.94 4.19 2.04
C VAL A 194 -9.35 2.90 2.54
N MET A 195 -8.27 2.46 1.93
CA MET A 195 -7.52 1.28 2.33
C MET A 195 -6.06 1.62 2.55
N LEU A 196 -5.43 0.88 3.44
CA LEU A 196 -4.04 0.99 3.81
C LEU A 196 -3.45 -0.41 3.93
N VAL A 197 -2.39 -0.68 3.18
CA VAL A 197 -1.63 -1.93 3.23
C VAL A 197 -0.28 -1.63 3.83
N GLY A 198 0.07 -2.27 4.95
CA GLY A 198 1.32 -2.02 5.67
C GLY A 198 2.07 -3.29 6.03
N SER A 199 3.40 -3.19 6.08
CA SER A 199 4.29 -4.20 6.67
C SER A 199 5.34 -3.53 7.56
N SER A 200 5.31 -3.85 8.86
CA SER A 200 6.26 -3.33 9.85
C SER A 200 7.10 -4.45 10.48
N TYR A 201 8.23 -4.08 11.06
CA TYR A 201 8.98 -4.97 11.95
C TYR A 201 8.25 -5.12 13.28
N SER A 202 8.32 -6.31 13.88
CA SER A 202 7.83 -6.51 15.25
C SER A 202 8.65 -5.65 16.24
N SER A 203 7.97 -4.93 17.13
CA SER A 203 8.59 -4.11 18.18
C SER A 203 8.59 -4.74 19.57
N GLY A 204 8.22 -6.02 19.66
CA GLY A 204 8.07 -6.77 20.90
C GLY A 204 6.62 -7.19 21.13
N ASP A 205 6.30 -7.50 22.38
CA ASP A 205 4.95 -7.92 22.77
C ASP A 205 3.91 -6.86 22.40
N ASP A 206 2.72 -7.33 22.03
CA ASP A 206 1.59 -6.49 21.61
C ASP A 206 1.82 -5.56 20.40
N HIS A 207 2.92 -5.69 19.63
CA HIS A 207 3.22 -4.84 18.45
C HIS A 207 2.00 -4.68 17.54
N ASP A 208 1.40 -5.82 17.19
CA ASP A 208 0.24 -5.94 16.33
C ASP A 208 -1.00 -5.20 16.87
N ARG A 209 -1.24 -5.30 18.19
CA ARG A 209 -2.34 -4.60 18.88
C ARG A 209 -2.11 -3.09 18.89
N ARG A 210 -0.86 -2.67 19.11
CA ARG A 210 -0.48 -1.25 19.18
C ARG A 210 -0.50 -0.61 17.79
N LEU A 211 -0.13 -1.36 16.75
CA LEU A 211 -0.32 -0.96 15.35
C LEU A 211 -1.81 -0.75 15.04
N ASP A 212 -2.67 -1.69 15.46
CA ASP A 212 -4.13 -1.54 15.29
C ASP A 212 -4.67 -0.29 16.00
N GLN A 213 -4.15 0.04 17.18
CA GLN A 213 -4.51 1.25 17.92
C GLN A 213 -4.05 2.53 17.21
N ALA A 214 -2.83 2.54 16.67
CA ALA A 214 -2.29 3.67 15.93
C ALA A 214 -3.09 3.95 14.65
N VAL A 215 -3.40 2.90 13.89
CA VAL A 215 -4.22 2.99 12.69
C VAL A 215 -5.65 3.40 13.00
N ALA A 216 -6.21 2.98 14.13
CA ALA A 216 -7.53 3.40 14.58
C ALA A 216 -7.62 4.91 14.89
N ARG A 217 -6.51 5.57 15.28
CA ARG A 217 -6.49 7.03 15.51
C ARG A 217 -6.76 7.84 14.26
N VAL A 218 -6.47 7.29 13.08
CA VAL A 218 -6.76 7.91 11.77
C VAL A 218 -8.05 7.37 11.14
N GLY A 219 -8.92 6.73 11.94
CA GLY A 219 -10.25 6.26 11.52
C GLY A 219 -10.27 4.93 10.76
N LEU A 220 -9.11 4.30 10.54
CA LEU A 220 -9.00 3.04 9.81
C LEU A 220 -9.16 1.83 10.74
N LYS A 221 -9.76 0.74 10.23
CA LYS A 221 -10.04 -0.50 10.98
C LYS A 221 -9.42 -1.70 10.29
N ARG A 222 -8.88 -2.64 11.06
CA ARG A 222 -8.25 -3.86 10.50
C ARG A 222 -9.31 -4.72 9.81
N ILE A 223 -9.11 -5.00 8.53
CA ILE A 223 -9.93 -5.93 7.75
C ILE A 223 -9.18 -7.22 7.38
N PHE A 224 -7.84 -7.18 7.40
CA PHE A 224 -7.00 -8.35 7.18
C PHE A 224 -5.77 -8.37 8.11
N PRO A 225 -5.41 -9.53 8.72
CA PRO A 225 -6.23 -10.72 8.80
C PRO A 225 -7.56 -10.43 9.54
N PRO A 226 -8.68 -11.07 9.15
CA PRO A 226 -9.98 -10.75 9.73
C PRO A 226 -10.02 -11.10 11.22
N GLU A 227 -10.62 -10.23 12.02
CA GLU A 227 -10.85 -10.54 13.43
C GLU A 227 -11.99 -11.56 13.61
N LYS A 228 -12.16 -12.06 14.84
CA LYS A 228 -13.30 -12.92 15.18
C LYS A 228 -14.65 -12.21 14.94
N THR A 229 -14.68 -10.91 15.26
CA THR A 229 -15.83 -10.03 15.06
C THR A 229 -15.60 -9.12 13.86
N LEU A 230 -16.64 -8.87 13.07
CA LEU A 230 -16.56 -7.93 11.96
C LEU A 230 -16.33 -6.51 12.50
N PRO A 231 -15.39 -5.73 11.96
CA PRO A 231 -15.29 -4.33 12.34
C PRO A 231 -16.56 -3.60 11.92
N LYS A 232 -17.09 -2.75 12.81
CA LYS A 232 -18.21 -1.87 12.49
C LYS A 232 -17.70 -0.80 11.52
N MET A 233 -18.06 -0.86 10.25
CA MET A 233 -17.64 0.15 9.27
C MET A 233 -18.76 1.17 9.12
N GLU A 234 -18.51 2.39 9.59
CA GLU A 234 -19.43 3.51 9.43
C GLU A 234 -18.72 4.60 8.62
N PRO A 235 -19.43 5.32 7.74
CA PRO A 235 -18.86 6.46 7.04
C PRO A 235 -18.24 7.43 8.03
N THR A 236 -16.96 7.71 7.85
CA THR A 236 -16.15 8.53 8.76
C THR A 236 -15.38 9.57 7.94
N PRO A 237 -15.22 10.81 8.45
CA PRO A 237 -14.30 11.78 7.85
C PRO A 237 -12.86 11.27 7.93
N ILE A 238 -12.16 11.20 6.79
CA ILE A 238 -10.78 10.70 6.71
C ILE A 238 -9.86 11.74 6.05
N ARG A 239 -8.81 12.14 6.78
CA ARG A 239 -7.73 12.98 6.24
C ARG A 239 -6.63 12.07 5.67
N MET A 240 -6.50 12.02 4.34
CA MET A 240 -5.47 11.20 3.69
C MET A 240 -4.04 11.56 4.13
N ALA A 241 -3.77 12.84 4.43
CA ALA A 241 -2.49 13.27 4.98
C ALA A 241 -2.16 12.57 6.31
N ALA A 242 -3.14 12.40 7.21
CA ALA A 242 -2.92 11.73 8.49
C ALA A 242 -2.60 10.23 8.30
N ILE A 243 -3.19 9.59 7.28
CA ILE A 243 -2.87 8.19 6.93
C ILE A 243 -1.45 8.10 6.38
N SER A 244 -1.02 9.03 5.52
CA SER A 244 0.35 9.09 5.03
C SER A 244 1.36 9.36 6.14
N GLU A 245 1.01 10.22 7.09
CA GLU A 245 1.82 10.55 8.28
C GLU A 245 2.00 9.35 9.22
N LEU A 246 1.01 8.44 9.29
CA LEU A 246 1.02 7.28 10.19
C LEU A 246 2.27 6.41 10.04
N PHE A 247 2.79 6.25 8.81
CA PHE A 247 4.00 5.46 8.55
C PHE A 247 5.16 6.33 8.06
N THR A 248 5.36 7.49 8.66
CA THR A 248 6.49 8.33 8.29
C THR A 248 7.72 7.98 9.10
N VAL A 249 8.84 7.77 8.42
CA VAL A 249 10.18 7.74 9.01
C VAL A 249 10.58 9.19 9.30
N ILE A 250 10.02 9.81 10.35
CA ILE A 250 10.43 11.14 10.81
C ILE A 250 11.47 10.96 11.92
N LEU A 251 12.51 11.79 11.90
CA LEU A 251 13.48 11.97 12.98
C LEU A 251 12.86 12.28 14.36
N HIS A 252 11.61 12.74 14.39
CA HIS A 252 10.87 13.14 15.57
C HIS A 252 9.38 12.78 15.40
N GLY A 253 9.03 11.51 15.62
CA GLY A 253 7.63 11.17 15.95
C GLY A 253 7.41 11.38 17.44
N ALA A 254 6.17 11.69 17.82
CA ALA A 254 5.81 11.93 19.22
C ALA A 254 5.64 10.61 20.01
N ASP A 255 5.53 9.47 19.33
CA ASP A 255 5.43 8.14 19.93
C ASP A 255 6.37 7.14 19.21
N ASP A 256 7.46 6.77 19.89
CA ASP A 256 8.48 5.84 19.44
C ASP A 256 8.16 4.37 19.75
N SER A 257 7.07 4.12 20.49
CA SER A 257 6.83 2.81 21.07
C SER A 257 6.67 1.71 20.00
N LEU A 258 6.26 2.07 18.78
CA LEU A 258 6.07 1.16 17.63
C LEU A 258 7.36 0.91 16.84
N MET A 259 8.47 1.54 17.21
CA MET A 259 9.79 1.22 16.66
C MET A 259 10.28 -0.12 17.23
N PRO A 260 10.99 -0.93 16.43
CA PRO A 260 11.75 -2.08 16.91
C PRO A 260 12.56 -1.71 18.15
N GLU A 261 12.58 -2.60 19.15
CA GLU A 261 13.36 -2.41 20.38
C GLU A 261 14.83 -2.07 20.06
N ALA A 262 15.40 -2.76 19.08
CA ALA A 262 16.75 -2.52 18.59
C ALA A 262 16.95 -1.08 18.08
N LEU A 263 15.94 -0.43 17.50
CA LEU A 263 16.01 0.97 17.03
C LEU A 263 15.67 1.98 18.13
N ARG A 264 14.78 1.65 19.06
CA ARG A 264 14.45 2.50 20.22
C ARG A 264 15.68 2.79 21.09
N ALA A 265 16.53 1.78 21.29
CA ALA A 265 17.77 1.92 22.03
C ALA A 265 18.81 2.87 21.39
N PHE A 266 18.71 3.13 20.07
CA PHE A 266 19.54 4.14 19.41
C PHE A 266 18.94 5.54 19.51
N ALA A 267 17.61 5.67 19.39
CA ALA A 267 16.92 6.95 19.50
C ALA A 267 17.18 7.60 20.86
N SER A 268 17.14 6.82 21.94
CA SER A 268 17.40 7.30 23.31
C SER A 268 18.86 7.67 23.60
N ARG A 269 19.82 7.25 22.76
CA ARG A 269 21.25 7.63 22.88
C ARG A 269 21.62 8.89 22.10
N GLY A 270 20.76 9.33 21.17
CA GLY A 270 20.95 10.56 20.40
C GLY A 270 20.56 11.84 21.14
N GLU A 271 19.92 11.70 22.32
CA GLU A 271 19.43 12.80 23.17
C GLU A 271 20.28 13.01 24.44
N GLU A 272 21.51 12.48 24.50
CA GLU A 272 22.44 12.97 25.52
C GLU A 272 22.75 14.45 25.25
N PRO A 273 22.59 15.36 26.24
CA PRO A 273 22.97 16.74 26.06
C PRO A 273 24.44 16.75 25.67
N ARG A 274 24.76 17.43 24.55
CA ARG A 274 26.14 17.81 24.29
C ARG A 274 26.54 18.71 25.45
N ASP A 275 27.20 18.15 26.44
CA ASP A 275 27.96 18.92 27.40
C ASP A 275 28.85 19.86 26.59
N VAL A 276 28.50 21.13 26.64
CA VAL A 276 29.38 22.22 26.25
C VAL A 276 30.50 22.18 27.29
N ALA A 277 31.57 21.47 26.97
CA ALA A 277 32.82 21.56 27.71
C ALA A 277 33.67 22.67 27.06
N ASP A 278 34.07 23.60 27.92
CA ASP A 278 34.91 24.79 27.69
C ASP A 278 36.19 24.56 26.88
#